data_AF-A0A256B867-F1
#
_entry.id   AF-A0A256B867-F1
#
_cell.length_a   1.000
_cell.length_b   1.000
_cell.length_c   1.000
_cell.angle_alpha   90.00
_cell.angle_beta   90.00
_cell.angle_gamma   90.00
#
_symmetry.space_group_name_H-M   'P 1'
#
loop_
_entity.id
_entity.type
_entity.pdbx_description
1 polymer ?
#
loop_
_entity_poly.entity_id
_entity_poly.type
_entity_poly.pdbx_seq_one_letter_code
_entity_poly.pdbx_strand_id
1 'polypeptide(L)'
;MSPKKIKFRNILGELSVAKLYGGEHLGVTAPANFDLRKEISKIGKAIGKFYQPAPVQTQVIQIPPQLQHVLPNAFCEYGSQIYRRTDSQLELIENQSHRIRAAMSVVKILDLVLKMQQYDDDRELAKLRQVLNQKYDAFVIRFGNFTAKVNLEIFKEDPNYYRLRALEIEQGKGKSPIKAPIFDQRTVRATPRYRASNAKDALAQCLDARSFIDLDWIGNLLDKSISTVVTELEGAVFYNGTTPLEDLQAASKEDWITREEFISGNVVARLNRVIAWQQMGVPDWLNVEIYHQVIRNNQPVPCLPEAEDVDIKVRCAVKLGLNINSMSPDELNLLLRNTIRVKLGTSWLPETVIKEFTEQLLSHAGKSTVKFHPDPANIWVITGDS
;
A
#
# COMPACT_ATOMS: atom_id res chain seq x y z
N MET A 1 -42.58 -71.82 -28.36
CA MET A 1 -41.61 -70.71 -28.18
C MET A 1 -41.03 -70.83 -26.78
N SER A 2 -39.76 -71.22 -26.65
CA SER A 2 -39.11 -71.34 -25.33
C SER A 2 -38.95 -69.95 -24.69
N PRO A 3 -39.27 -69.77 -23.40
CA PRO A 3 -39.19 -68.46 -22.75
C PRO A 3 -37.73 -68.02 -22.65
N LYS A 4 -37.44 -66.79 -23.10
CA LYS A 4 -36.12 -66.16 -22.94
C LYS A 4 -35.78 -66.09 -21.45
N LYS A 5 -34.75 -66.82 -21.01
CA LYS A 5 -34.17 -66.70 -19.66
C LYS A 5 -33.75 -65.26 -19.42
N ILE A 6 -34.35 -64.61 -18.43
CA ILE A 6 -33.93 -63.29 -17.93
C ILE A 6 -32.51 -63.47 -17.35
N LYS A 7 -31.51 -62.86 -17.99
CA LYS A 7 -30.14 -62.82 -17.48
C LYS A 7 -29.98 -61.62 -16.56
N PHE A 8 -29.96 -61.86 -15.26
CA PHE A 8 -29.56 -60.85 -14.28
C PHE A 8 -28.05 -60.65 -14.38
N ARG A 9 -27.61 -59.41 -14.64
CA ARG A 9 -26.20 -59.10 -14.98
C ARG A 9 -25.22 -59.21 -13.80
N ASN A 10 -25.71 -59.25 -12.55
CA ASN A 10 -24.89 -59.05 -11.35
C ASN A 10 -25.08 -60.14 -10.26
N ILE A 11 -25.47 -61.36 -10.61
CA ILE A 11 -25.61 -62.47 -9.65
C ILE A 11 -24.45 -63.45 -9.85
N LEU A 12 -23.73 -63.75 -8.76
CA LEU A 12 -22.66 -64.76 -8.72
C LEU A 12 -23.26 -66.17 -8.56
N GLY A 13 -23.93 -66.65 -9.60
CA GLY A 13 -24.50 -68.00 -9.66
C GLY A 13 -25.78 -68.08 -10.48
N GLU A 14 -26.44 -69.23 -10.43
CA GLU A 14 -27.74 -69.44 -11.07
C GLU A 14 -28.87 -69.30 -10.06
N LEU A 15 -29.90 -68.53 -10.42
CA LEU A 15 -31.12 -68.42 -9.64
C LEU A 15 -31.81 -69.78 -9.57
N SER A 16 -32.09 -70.21 -8.35
CA SER A 16 -32.83 -71.42 -8.04
C SER A 16 -33.96 -71.12 -7.06
N VAL A 17 -34.93 -72.02 -6.97
CA VAL A 17 -35.94 -71.97 -5.92
C VAL A 17 -35.42 -72.84 -4.77
N ALA A 18 -35.05 -72.19 -3.67
CA ALA A 18 -34.62 -72.86 -2.46
C ALA A 18 -35.85 -73.27 -1.64
N LYS A 19 -35.93 -74.56 -1.28
CA LYS A 19 -36.99 -75.14 -0.42
C LYS A 19 -36.57 -75.27 1.04
N LEU A 20 -35.48 -74.61 1.43
CA LEU A 20 -35.02 -74.60 2.82
C LEU A 20 -36.00 -73.79 3.68
N TYR A 21 -36.36 -74.33 4.85
CA TYR A 21 -37.28 -73.72 5.82
C TYR A 21 -38.75 -73.57 5.37
N GLY A 22 -39.26 -74.54 4.62
CA GLY A 22 -40.71 -74.72 4.46
C GLY A 22 -41.43 -73.69 3.58
N GLY A 23 -40.69 -72.82 2.88
CA GLY A 23 -41.21 -71.88 1.88
C GLY A 23 -40.45 -71.96 0.56
N GLU A 24 -41.09 -71.55 -0.53
CA GLU A 24 -40.42 -71.36 -1.83
C GLU A 24 -39.75 -69.98 -1.85
N HIS A 25 -38.43 -69.95 -1.70
CA HIS A 25 -37.65 -68.72 -1.71
C HIS A 25 -36.73 -68.65 -2.93
N LEU A 26 -36.47 -67.43 -3.42
CA LEU A 26 -35.45 -67.22 -4.43
C LEU A 26 -34.06 -67.44 -3.79
N GLY A 27 -33.34 -68.43 -4.29
CA GLY A 27 -31.96 -68.75 -3.91
C GLY A 27 -31.00 -68.55 -5.07
N VAL A 28 -29.69 -68.57 -4.77
CA VAL A 28 -28.62 -68.55 -5.76
C VAL A 28 -27.72 -69.74 -5.51
N THR A 29 -27.58 -70.59 -6.51
CA THR A 29 -26.73 -71.78 -6.48
C THR A 29 -25.47 -71.54 -7.29
N ALA A 30 -24.33 -71.90 -6.72
CA ALA A 30 -23.05 -71.82 -7.41
C ALA A 30 -22.99 -72.89 -8.52
N PRO A 31 -22.52 -72.56 -9.75
CA PRO A 31 -22.25 -73.54 -10.79
C PRO A 31 -21.22 -74.58 -10.34
N ALA A 32 -21.22 -75.76 -10.96
CA ALA A 32 -20.17 -76.75 -10.73
C ALA A 32 -18.79 -76.17 -11.11
N ASN A 33 -17.79 -76.32 -10.23
CA ASN A 33 -16.44 -75.74 -10.32
C ASN A 33 -16.36 -74.20 -10.26
N PHE A 34 -17.29 -73.56 -9.54
CA PHE A 34 -17.27 -72.11 -9.36
C PHE A 34 -16.18 -71.64 -8.38
N ASP A 35 -15.11 -71.05 -8.91
CA ASP A 35 -14.08 -70.37 -8.11
C ASP A 35 -14.56 -68.98 -7.68
N LEU A 36 -15.23 -68.96 -6.53
CA LEU A 36 -15.80 -67.76 -5.92
C LEU A 36 -14.73 -66.67 -5.71
N ARG A 37 -13.50 -67.03 -5.34
CA ARG A 37 -12.43 -66.07 -5.04
C ARG A 37 -12.01 -65.32 -6.30
N LYS A 38 -11.89 -66.03 -7.42
CA LYS A 38 -11.50 -65.43 -8.71
C LYS A 38 -12.57 -64.49 -9.25
N GLU A 39 -13.85 -64.84 -9.15
CA GLU A 39 -14.95 -63.98 -9.61
C GLU A 39 -15.16 -62.75 -8.70
N ILE A 40 -15.02 -62.88 -7.37
CA ILE A 40 -15.00 -61.72 -6.46
C ILE A 40 -13.85 -60.77 -6.81
N SER A 41 -12.65 -61.29 -7.10
CA SER A 41 -11.49 -60.48 -7.50
C SER A 41 -11.75 -59.72 -8.81
N LYS A 42 -12.42 -60.37 -9.77
CA LYS A 42 -12.81 -59.76 -11.06
C LYS A 42 -13.85 -58.66 -10.88
N ILE A 43 -14.83 -58.87 -9.99
CA ILE A 43 -15.82 -57.85 -9.62
C ILE A 43 -15.16 -56.68 -8.89
N GLY A 44 -14.25 -56.93 -7.95
CA GLY A 44 -13.51 -55.88 -7.25
C GLY A 44 -12.76 -54.95 -8.21
N LYS A 45 -12.18 -55.50 -9.29
CA LYS A 45 -11.56 -54.71 -10.37
C LYS A 45 -12.57 -53.91 -11.22
N ALA A 46 -13.81 -54.35 -11.32
CA ALA A 46 -14.88 -53.66 -12.05
C ALA A 46 -15.62 -52.61 -11.19
N ILE A 47 -15.67 -52.78 -9.86
CA ILE A 47 -16.36 -51.88 -8.91
C ILE A 47 -15.60 -50.57 -8.66
N GLY A 48 -14.33 -50.47 -9.05
CA GLY A 48 -13.48 -49.27 -8.83
C GLY A 48 -14.02 -47.95 -9.39
N LYS A 49 -15.10 -47.95 -10.19
CA LYS A 49 -15.77 -46.74 -10.70
C LYS A 49 -17.01 -46.29 -9.92
N PHE A 50 -17.47 -47.04 -8.91
CA PHE A 50 -18.77 -46.79 -8.25
C PHE A 50 -18.70 -46.50 -6.75
N TYR A 51 -17.51 -46.45 -6.15
CA TYR A 51 -17.40 -45.98 -4.77
C TYR A 51 -17.56 -44.45 -4.74
N GLN A 52 -18.79 -44.00 -4.46
CA GLN A 52 -19.03 -42.67 -3.92
C GLN A 52 -19.14 -42.81 -2.41
N PRO A 53 -18.27 -42.15 -1.62
CA PRO A 53 -18.50 -42.05 -0.18
C PRO A 53 -19.92 -41.54 0.05
N ALA A 54 -20.66 -42.14 0.98
CA ALA A 54 -21.95 -41.60 1.38
C ALA A 54 -21.77 -40.11 1.76
N PRO A 55 -22.64 -39.20 1.32
CA PRO A 55 -22.57 -37.82 1.77
C PRO A 55 -22.67 -37.84 3.29
N VAL A 56 -21.59 -37.42 3.95
CA VAL A 56 -21.62 -37.17 5.39
C VAL A 56 -22.71 -36.12 5.56
N GLN A 57 -23.81 -36.48 6.23
CA GLN A 57 -24.83 -35.50 6.61
C GLN A 57 -24.20 -34.61 7.67
N THR A 58 -23.50 -33.58 7.22
CA THR A 58 -23.00 -32.53 8.09
C THR A 58 -24.21 -31.85 8.70
N GLN A 59 -24.27 -31.76 10.03
CA GLN A 59 -25.33 -30.99 10.66
C GLN A 59 -25.15 -29.52 10.30
N VAL A 60 -26.20 -28.89 9.79
CA VAL A 60 -26.15 -27.50 9.34
C VAL A 60 -27.15 -26.66 10.11
N ILE A 61 -26.73 -25.48 10.54
CA ILE A 61 -27.59 -24.48 11.19
C ILE A 61 -27.56 -23.16 10.44
N GLN A 62 -28.61 -22.35 10.58
CA GLN A 62 -28.61 -20.97 10.08
C GLN A 62 -27.60 -20.13 10.86
N ILE A 63 -26.99 -19.15 10.19
CA ILE A 63 -25.99 -18.27 10.82
C ILE A 63 -26.68 -17.41 11.89
N PRO A 64 -26.32 -17.57 13.18
CA PRO A 64 -26.86 -16.73 14.24
C PRO A 64 -26.47 -15.25 14.05
N PRO A 65 -27.29 -14.28 14.50
CA PRO A 65 -26.99 -12.84 14.36
C PRO A 65 -25.60 -12.45 14.87
N GLN A 66 -25.12 -13.08 15.94
CA GLN A 66 -23.82 -12.78 16.55
C GLN A 66 -22.63 -13.23 15.69
N LEU A 67 -22.83 -14.14 14.73
CA LEU A 67 -21.77 -14.70 13.89
C LEU A 67 -21.81 -14.18 12.44
N GLN A 68 -22.65 -13.18 12.15
CA GLN A 68 -22.71 -12.56 10.81
C GLN A 68 -21.41 -11.89 10.36
N HIS A 69 -20.53 -11.53 11.31
CA HIS A 69 -19.22 -10.93 11.04
C HIS A 69 -18.14 -11.95 10.62
N VAL A 70 -18.36 -13.26 10.86
CA VAL A 70 -17.39 -14.33 10.54
C VAL A 70 -17.24 -14.42 9.03
N LEU A 71 -16.04 -14.50 8.45
CA LEU A 71 -15.91 -14.57 6.99
C LEU A 71 -16.38 -15.92 6.41
N PRO A 72 -16.79 -15.98 5.13
CA PRO A 72 -17.00 -17.26 4.45
C PRO A 72 -15.77 -18.17 4.58
N ASN A 73 -16.02 -19.46 4.77
CA ASN A 73 -15.08 -20.55 5.05
C ASN A 73 -14.28 -20.45 6.36
N ALA A 74 -14.44 -19.38 7.15
CA ALA A 74 -13.77 -19.29 8.44
C ALA A 74 -14.41 -20.22 9.47
N PHE A 75 -13.59 -20.75 10.38
CA PHE A 75 -14.07 -21.50 11.54
C PHE A 75 -14.61 -20.57 12.62
N CYS A 76 -15.69 -20.98 13.27
CA CYS A 76 -16.28 -20.30 14.42
C CYS A 76 -16.76 -21.30 15.48
N GLU A 77 -16.97 -20.81 16.70
CA GLU A 77 -17.45 -21.62 17.83
C GLU A 77 -18.83 -21.12 18.26
N TYR A 78 -19.80 -22.02 18.35
CA TYR A 78 -21.16 -21.75 18.79
C TYR A 78 -21.64 -22.92 19.65
N GLY A 79 -22.18 -22.66 20.85
CA GLY A 79 -22.65 -23.74 21.73
C GLY A 79 -21.60 -24.79 22.10
N SER A 80 -20.32 -24.41 22.22
CA SER A 80 -19.15 -25.30 22.44
C SER A 80 -18.79 -26.24 21.28
N GLN A 81 -19.49 -26.12 20.14
CA GLN A 81 -19.21 -26.85 18.91
C GLN A 81 -18.49 -25.94 17.91
N ILE A 82 -17.67 -26.55 17.07
CA ILE A 82 -16.94 -25.85 16.01
C ILE A 82 -17.71 -25.99 14.71
N TYR A 83 -17.91 -24.86 14.03
CA TYR A 83 -18.55 -24.81 12.73
C TYR A 83 -17.64 -24.14 11.70
N ARG A 84 -17.84 -24.47 10.43
CA ARG A 84 -17.31 -23.73 9.29
C ARG A 84 -18.45 -22.93 8.65
N ARG A 85 -18.23 -21.64 8.41
CA ARG A 85 -19.22 -20.80 7.75
C ARG A 85 -19.21 -21.05 6.24
N THR A 86 -20.36 -21.35 5.66
CA THR A 86 -20.60 -21.25 4.21
C THR A 86 -21.24 -19.90 3.88
N ASP A 87 -21.58 -19.65 2.62
CA ASP A 87 -22.17 -18.37 2.21
C ASP A 87 -23.48 -18.05 2.95
N SER A 88 -24.25 -19.08 3.34
CA SER A 88 -25.57 -18.92 3.97
C SER A 88 -25.76 -19.67 5.29
N GLN A 89 -24.88 -20.60 5.65
CA GLN A 89 -25.11 -21.52 6.75
C GLN A 89 -23.83 -21.83 7.55
N LEU A 90 -23.97 -22.53 8.68
CA LEU A 90 -22.86 -23.05 9.48
C LEU A 90 -22.87 -24.58 9.45
N GLU A 91 -21.79 -25.16 8.94
CA GLU A 91 -21.57 -26.60 8.87
C GLU A 91 -20.81 -27.09 10.10
N LEU A 92 -21.37 -28.06 10.83
CA LEU A 92 -20.74 -28.64 12.02
C LEU A 92 -19.47 -29.42 11.66
N ILE A 93 -18.39 -29.14 12.37
CA ILE A 93 -17.11 -29.84 12.25
C ILE A 93 -16.91 -30.71 13.50
N GLU A 94 -17.25 -32.00 13.36
CA GLU A 94 -17.16 -32.96 14.48
C GLU A 94 -15.71 -33.37 14.78
N ASN A 95 -14.89 -33.49 13.73
CA ASN A 95 -13.50 -33.92 13.83
C ASN A 95 -12.54 -32.73 14.01
N GLN A 96 -11.40 -32.93 14.68
CA GLN A 96 -10.35 -31.90 14.85
C GLN A 96 -10.77 -30.64 15.63
N SER A 97 -11.89 -30.67 16.37
CA SER A 97 -12.41 -29.52 17.13
C SER A 97 -11.37 -28.89 18.07
N HIS A 98 -10.56 -29.69 18.77
CA HIS A 98 -9.47 -29.20 19.62
C HIS A 98 -8.37 -28.47 18.84
N ARG A 99 -8.02 -28.97 17.66
CA ARG A 99 -7.01 -28.36 16.78
C ARG A 99 -7.51 -27.03 16.24
N ILE A 100 -8.75 -26.99 15.75
CA ILE A 100 -9.35 -25.78 15.21
C ILE A 100 -9.49 -24.72 16.31
N ARG A 101 -9.97 -25.11 17.50
CA ARG A 101 -10.05 -24.20 18.66
C ARG A 101 -8.69 -23.63 19.05
N ALA A 102 -7.64 -24.45 19.03
CA ALA A 102 -6.28 -24.00 19.30
C ALA A 102 -5.79 -23.02 18.22
N ALA A 103 -6.01 -23.31 16.93
CA ALA A 103 -5.67 -22.40 15.84
C ALA A 103 -6.43 -21.06 15.94
N MET A 104 -7.74 -21.08 16.21
CA MET A 104 -8.54 -19.88 16.42
C MET A 104 -8.04 -19.05 17.61
N SER A 105 -7.54 -19.69 18.67
CA SER A 105 -6.92 -18.98 19.79
C SER A 105 -5.63 -18.26 19.38
N VAL A 106 -4.85 -18.82 18.44
CA VAL A 106 -3.67 -18.16 17.88
C VAL A 106 -4.08 -16.98 16.98
N VAL A 107 -5.12 -17.15 16.16
CA VAL A 107 -5.66 -16.06 15.32
C VAL A 107 -6.09 -14.86 16.18
N LYS A 108 -6.86 -15.10 17.24
CA LYS A 108 -7.36 -14.04 18.13
C LYS A 108 -6.22 -13.21 18.73
N ILE A 109 -5.15 -13.84 19.22
CA ILE A 109 -4.02 -13.11 19.79
C ILE A 109 -3.15 -12.46 18.70
N LEU A 110 -3.05 -13.08 17.53
CA LEU A 110 -2.37 -12.49 16.37
C LEU A 110 -3.03 -11.18 15.94
N ASP A 111 -4.36 -11.14 15.87
CA ASP A 111 -5.10 -9.91 15.54
C ASP A 111 -4.82 -8.79 16.56
N LEU A 112 -4.75 -9.13 17.85
CA LEU A 112 -4.38 -8.19 18.91
C LEU A 112 -2.94 -7.69 18.77
N VAL A 113 -1.98 -8.59 18.51
CA VAL A 113 -0.57 -8.21 18.28
C VAL A 113 -0.47 -7.27 17.08
N LEU A 114 -1.06 -7.63 15.94
CA LEU A 114 -1.02 -6.82 14.72
C LEU A 114 -1.61 -5.43 14.93
N LYS A 115 -2.76 -5.34 15.63
CA LYS A 115 -3.34 -4.06 16.02
C LYS A 115 -2.40 -3.28 16.94
N MET A 116 -1.78 -3.95 17.92
CA MET A 116 -0.89 -3.29 18.88
C MET A 116 0.39 -2.78 18.23
N GLN A 117 0.86 -3.41 17.15
CA GLN A 117 2.02 -2.92 16.39
C GLN A 117 1.81 -1.55 15.73
N GLN A 118 0.57 -1.05 15.67
CA GLN A 118 0.29 0.31 15.16
C GLN A 118 0.49 1.38 16.24
N TYR A 119 0.60 1.03 17.51
CA TYR A 119 0.74 2.01 18.59
C TYR A 119 2.13 1.93 19.24
N ASP A 120 2.55 3.07 19.77
CA ASP A 120 3.80 3.24 20.51
C ASP A 120 3.64 2.86 21.99
N ASP A 121 3.35 1.58 22.23
CA ASP A 121 3.33 0.95 23.57
C ASP A 121 4.04 -0.40 23.53
N ASP A 122 5.36 -0.37 23.74
CA ASP A 122 6.19 -1.57 23.69
C ASP A 122 5.96 -2.52 24.86
N ARG A 123 5.49 -2.02 26.01
CA ARG A 123 5.22 -2.86 27.19
C ARG A 123 4.04 -3.77 26.93
N GLU A 124 2.94 -3.21 26.43
CA GLU A 124 1.74 -3.99 26.15
C GLU A 124 1.93 -4.90 24.92
N LEU A 125 2.65 -4.42 23.91
CA LEU A 125 3.04 -5.24 22.76
C LEU A 125 3.89 -6.45 23.19
N ALA A 126 4.84 -6.28 24.10
CA ALA A 126 5.64 -7.38 24.63
C ALA A 126 4.80 -8.44 25.36
N LYS A 127 3.80 -8.03 26.16
CA LYS A 127 2.87 -8.97 26.82
C LYS A 127 2.06 -9.76 25.79
N LEU A 128 1.50 -9.10 24.78
CA LEU A 128 0.73 -9.77 23.73
C LEU A 128 1.60 -10.75 22.93
N ARG A 129 2.86 -10.40 22.64
CA ARG A 129 3.84 -11.31 22.01
C ARG A 129 4.15 -12.52 22.88
N GLN A 130 4.25 -12.36 24.20
CA GLN A 130 4.44 -13.48 25.12
C GLN A 130 3.25 -14.45 25.06
N VAL A 131 2.03 -13.92 25.04
CA VAL A 131 0.81 -14.74 24.90
C VAL A 131 0.76 -15.41 23.52
N LEU A 132 1.12 -14.70 22.45
CA LEU A 132 1.21 -15.27 21.10
C LEU A 132 2.21 -16.43 21.04
N ASN A 133 3.40 -16.27 21.64
CA ASN A 133 4.39 -17.34 21.77
C ASN A 133 3.80 -18.56 22.49
N GLN A 134 3.19 -18.36 23.66
CA GLN A 134 2.61 -19.47 24.43
C GLN A 134 1.52 -20.22 23.67
N LYS A 135 0.62 -19.50 22.99
CA LYS A 135 -0.47 -20.11 22.20
C LYS A 135 0.06 -20.85 20.97
N TYR A 136 1.04 -20.27 20.28
CA TYR A 136 1.71 -20.91 19.16
C TYR A 136 2.45 -22.18 19.60
N ASP A 137 3.27 -22.12 20.65
CA ASP A 137 4.05 -23.27 21.12
C ASP A 137 3.13 -24.41 21.58
N ALA A 138 2.05 -24.10 22.30
CA ALA A 138 1.04 -25.08 22.68
C ALA A 138 0.34 -25.74 21.48
N PHE A 139 0.13 -24.99 20.39
CA PHE A 139 -0.41 -25.54 19.15
C PHE A 139 0.59 -26.49 18.49
N VAL A 140 1.84 -26.04 18.29
CA VAL A 140 2.88 -26.81 17.59
C VAL A 140 3.21 -28.10 18.32
N ILE A 141 3.31 -28.07 19.65
CA ILE A 141 3.58 -29.28 20.47
C ILE A 141 2.49 -30.35 20.26
N ARG A 142 1.22 -29.95 20.09
CA ARG A 142 0.09 -30.89 20.00
C ARG A 142 -0.26 -31.29 18.57
N PHE A 143 -0.11 -30.38 17.61
CA PHE A 143 -0.66 -30.52 16.26
C PHE A 143 0.37 -30.32 15.14
N GLY A 144 1.64 -30.05 15.49
CA GLY A 144 2.69 -29.72 14.54
C GLY A 144 2.59 -28.30 13.99
N ASN A 145 3.56 -27.94 13.14
CA ASN A 145 3.66 -26.62 12.52
C ASN A 145 2.49 -26.29 11.60
N PHE A 146 2.15 -25.01 11.47
CA PHE A 146 1.09 -24.56 10.56
C PHE A 146 1.41 -24.88 9.09
N THR A 147 2.68 -24.84 8.71
CA THR A 147 3.19 -25.24 7.38
C THR A 147 3.13 -26.75 7.12
N ALA A 148 2.86 -27.59 8.11
CA ALA A 148 2.77 -29.03 7.93
C ALA A 148 1.60 -29.42 7.01
N LYS A 149 1.79 -30.43 6.15
CA LYS A 149 0.79 -30.88 5.17
C LYS A 149 -0.58 -31.17 5.80
N VAL A 150 -0.62 -31.75 6.99
CA VAL A 150 -1.87 -32.06 7.69
C VAL A 150 -2.64 -30.78 8.05
N ASN A 151 -1.95 -29.74 8.51
CA ASN A 151 -2.59 -28.47 8.85
C ASN A 151 -2.98 -27.69 7.60
N LEU A 152 -2.20 -27.77 6.52
CA LEU A 152 -2.61 -27.27 5.21
C LEU A 152 -3.94 -27.86 4.76
N GLU A 153 -4.11 -29.18 4.80
CA GLU A 153 -5.37 -29.80 4.34
C GLU A 153 -6.59 -29.39 5.16
N ILE A 154 -6.43 -29.17 6.47
CA ILE A 154 -7.52 -28.79 7.37
C ILE A 154 -7.91 -27.32 7.18
N PHE A 155 -6.93 -26.44 7.03
CA PHE A 155 -7.13 -24.99 7.12
C PHE A 155 -7.06 -24.26 5.79
N LYS A 156 -6.68 -24.89 4.66
CA LYS A 156 -6.50 -24.22 3.35
C LYS A 156 -7.67 -23.36 2.87
N GLU A 157 -8.89 -23.70 3.26
CA GLU A 157 -10.10 -22.94 2.91
C GLU A 157 -10.39 -21.79 3.88
N ASP A 158 -9.81 -21.81 5.08
CA ASP A 158 -9.99 -20.75 6.07
C ASP A 158 -9.19 -19.50 5.65
N PRO A 159 -9.82 -18.31 5.56
CA PRO A 159 -9.15 -17.08 5.18
C PRO A 159 -8.02 -16.65 6.14
N ASN A 160 -8.02 -17.14 7.38
CA ASN A 160 -6.99 -16.87 8.37
C ASN A 160 -5.77 -17.79 8.24
N TYR A 161 -5.85 -18.88 7.47
CA TYR A 161 -4.78 -19.88 7.43
C TYR A 161 -3.45 -19.31 6.95
N TYR A 162 -3.45 -18.49 5.90
CA TYR A 162 -2.22 -17.88 5.41
C TYR A 162 -1.58 -16.93 6.42
N ARG A 163 -2.39 -16.30 7.29
CA ARG A 163 -1.89 -15.48 8.41
C ARG A 163 -1.19 -16.34 9.47
N LEU A 164 -1.76 -17.50 9.79
CA LEU A 164 -1.14 -18.48 10.69
C LEU A 164 0.14 -19.07 10.09
N ARG A 165 0.13 -19.38 8.78
CA ARG A 165 1.31 -19.87 8.06
C ARG A 165 2.45 -18.83 8.06
N ALA A 166 2.13 -17.54 7.96
CA ALA A 166 3.11 -16.45 8.00
C ALA A 166 3.85 -16.33 9.35
N LEU A 167 3.41 -17.02 10.40
CA LEU A 167 4.14 -17.13 11.66
C LEU A 167 5.39 -18.01 11.54
N GLU A 168 5.56 -18.72 10.43
CA GLU A 168 6.60 -19.71 10.21
C GLU A 168 7.43 -19.39 8.97
N ILE A 169 8.75 -19.33 9.13
CA ILE A 169 9.70 -19.15 8.02
C ILE A 169 10.30 -20.51 7.68
N GLU A 170 10.07 -20.96 6.46
CA GLU A 170 10.62 -22.22 5.94
C GLU A 170 12.15 -22.14 5.80
N GLN A 171 12.86 -23.15 6.31
CA GLN A 171 14.33 -23.21 6.26
C GLN A 171 14.87 -24.12 5.13
N GLY A 172 14.00 -24.57 4.23
CA GLY A 172 14.31 -25.54 3.18
C GLY A 172 13.92 -26.99 3.52
N LYS A 173 14.16 -27.91 2.58
CA LYS A 173 13.67 -29.30 2.66
C LYS A 173 14.17 -30.01 3.92
N GLY A 174 13.25 -30.61 4.67
CA GLY A 174 13.53 -31.47 5.82
C GLY A 174 13.88 -30.75 7.13
N LYS A 175 13.88 -29.40 7.14
CA LYS A 175 14.08 -28.61 8.36
C LYS A 175 12.75 -28.12 8.91
N SER A 176 12.64 -28.10 10.24
CA SER A 176 11.49 -27.46 10.90
C SER A 176 11.52 -25.95 10.63
N PRO A 177 10.37 -25.31 10.42
CA PRO A 177 10.33 -23.87 10.25
C PRO A 177 10.75 -23.16 11.55
N ILE A 178 11.24 -21.92 11.41
CA ILE A 178 11.51 -21.04 12.55
C ILE A 178 10.38 -20.04 12.73
N LYS A 179 10.24 -19.53 13.95
CA LYS A 179 9.30 -18.44 14.27
C LYS A 179 9.64 -17.19 13.45
N ALA A 180 8.60 -16.53 12.93
CA ALA A 180 8.73 -15.26 12.24
C ALA A 180 9.09 -14.10 13.20
N PRO A 181 9.66 -12.99 12.69
CA PRO A 181 10.01 -11.80 13.48
C PRO A 181 8.91 -11.25 14.41
N ILE A 182 7.63 -11.44 14.08
CA ILE A 182 6.50 -10.92 14.88
C ILE A 182 6.49 -11.41 16.34
N PHE A 183 7.17 -12.52 16.62
CA PHE A 183 7.27 -13.09 17.97
C PHE A 183 8.25 -12.35 18.89
N ASP A 184 9.22 -11.61 18.34
CA ASP A 184 10.27 -10.94 19.12
C ASP A 184 10.39 -9.43 18.82
N GLN A 185 10.15 -9.01 17.58
CA GLN A 185 10.37 -7.64 17.14
C GLN A 185 9.18 -7.07 16.36
N ARG A 186 9.14 -5.73 16.29
CA ARG A 186 8.07 -4.98 15.60
C ARG A 186 8.23 -5.12 14.10
N THR A 187 7.23 -5.70 13.44
CA THR A 187 7.22 -5.92 11.98
C THR A 187 6.44 -4.86 11.21
N VAL A 188 5.64 -4.04 11.92
CA VAL A 188 4.89 -2.92 11.35
C VAL A 188 5.31 -1.65 12.08
N ARG A 189 5.72 -0.61 11.34
CA ARG A 189 6.08 0.69 11.92
C ARG A 189 4.89 1.21 12.74
N ALA A 190 5.15 1.61 13.98
CA ALA A 190 4.13 2.26 14.80
C ALA A 190 3.68 3.54 14.10
N THR A 191 2.38 3.84 14.15
CA THR A 191 1.89 5.16 13.79
C THR A 191 2.60 6.17 14.68
N PRO A 192 3.31 7.16 14.10
CA PRO A 192 4.01 8.14 14.91
C PRO A 192 3.01 8.85 15.82
N ARG A 193 3.32 8.95 17.11
CA ARG A 193 2.68 9.96 17.95
C ARG A 193 3.21 11.30 17.47
N TYR A 194 2.39 12.01 16.72
CA TYR A 194 2.70 13.38 16.38
C TYR A 194 2.87 14.17 17.68
N ARG A 195 4.03 14.77 17.83
CA ARG A 195 4.41 15.64 18.94
C ARG A 195 5.37 16.64 18.36
N ALA A 196 5.01 17.91 18.40
CA ALA A 196 5.85 18.97 17.91
C ALA A 196 6.26 19.88 19.07
N SER A 197 7.53 20.28 19.06
CA SER A 197 8.05 21.25 20.03
C SER A 197 7.88 22.70 19.58
N ASN A 198 7.70 22.92 18.28
CA ASN A 198 7.56 24.23 17.65
C ASN A 198 6.78 24.14 16.32
N ALA A 199 6.39 25.28 15.77
CA ALA A 199 5.59 25.34 14.54
C ALA A 199 6.26 24.70 13.31
N LYS A 200 7.57 24.87 13.12
CA LYS A 200 8.29 24.29 11.96
C LYS A 200 8.33 22.76 12.01
N ASP A 201 8.55 22.21 13.19
CA ASP A 201 8.48 20.77 13.45
C ASP A 201 7.06 20.23 13.19
N ALA A 202 6.04 20.93 13.69
CA ALA A 202 4.64 20.60 13.43
C ALA A 202 4.29 20.67 11.94
N LEU A 203 4.80 21.67 11.20
CA LEU A 203 4.62 21.79 9.76
C LEU A 203 5.23 20.59 9.01
N ALA A 204 6.45 20.18 9.36
CA ALA A 204 7.08 19.01 8.75
C ALA A 204 6.27 17.73 9.00
N GLN A 205 5.77 17.55 10.22
CA GLN A 205 4.90 16.42 10.58
C GLN A 205 3.54 16.49 9.86
N CYS A 206 2.99 17.68 9.65
CA CYS A 206 1.76 17.89 8.89
C CYS A 206 1.94 17.46 7.43
N LEU A 207 3.03 17.87 6.80
CA LEU A 207 3.34 17.50 5.42
C LEU A 207 3.60 15.98 5.28
N ASP A 208 4.29 15.34 6.23
CA ASP A 208 4.47 13.88 6.28
C ASP A 208 3.12 13.14 6.42
N ALA A 209 2.20 13.68 7.24
CA ALA A 209 0.92 13.05 7.54
C ALA A 209 -0.15 13.28 6.46
N ARG A 210 -0.21 14.49 5.87
CA ARG A 210 -1.34 14.97 5.05
C ARG A 210 -0.94 15.38 3.63
N SER A 211 0.35 15.62 3.38
CA SER A 211 0.87 16.12 2.09
C SER A 211 0.39 17.53 1.67
N PHE A 212 -0.33 18.23 2.53
CA PHE A 212 -0.71 19.64 2.38
C PHE A 212 -0.60 20.36 3.73
N ILE A 213 -0.68 21.70 3.73
CA ILE A 213 -0.60 22.52 4.94
C ILE A 213 -1.98 22.57 5.60
N ASP A 214 -2.08 22.02 6.82
CA ASP A 214 -3.29 22.00 7.62
C ASP A 214 -3.07 22.78 8.92
N LEU A 215 -3.37 24.08 8.90
CA LEU A 215 -3.12 24.97 10.03
C LEU A 215 -3.93 24.60 11.27
N ASP A 216 -5.15 24.07 11.11
CA ASP A 216 -5.95 23.53 12.21
C ASP A 216 -5.22 22.37 12.88
N TRP A 217 -4.70 21.44 12.10
CA TRP A 217 -3.99 20.29 12.62
C TRP A 217 -2.71 20.70 13.36
N ILE A 218 -1.95 21.65 12.80
CA ILE A 218 -0.75 22.20 13.44
C ILE A 218 -1.11 22.93 14.75
N GLY A 219 -2.15 23.76 14.74
CA GLY A 219 -2.63 24.47 15.93
C GLY A 219 -3.08 23.51 17.04
N ASN A 220 -3.85 22.48 16.69
CA ASN A 220 -4.27 21.45 17.62
C ASN A 220 -3.09 20.64 18.19
N LEU A 221 -2.05 20.37 17.37
CA LEU A 221 -0.87 19.64 17.82
C LEU A 221 -0.04 20.44 18.84
N LEU A 222 -0.03 21.77 18.71
CA LEU A 222 0.74 22.69 19.56
C LEU A 222 -0.08 23.34 20.68
N ASP A 223 -1.39 23.12 20.70
CA ASP A 223 -2.35 23.83 21.55
C ASP A 223 -2.27 25.37 21.37
N LYS A 224 -2.27 25.81 20.11
CA LYS A 224 -2.16 27.22 19.71
C LYS A 224 -3.26 27.61 18.73
N SER A 225 -3.59 28.90 18.73
CA SER A 225 -4.48 29.49 17.71
C SER A 225 -3.83 29.50 16.32
N ILE A 226 -4.65 29.46 15.27
CA ILE A 226 -4.15 29.53 13.88
C ILE A 226 -3.36 30.83 13.63
N SER A 227 -3.80 31.96 14.17
CA SER A 227 -3.07 33.23 14.05
C SER A 227 -1.65 33.13 14.61
N THR A 228 -1.50 32.55 15.81
CA THR A 228 -0.17 32.32 16.41
C THR A 228 0.68 31.37 15.56
N VAL A 229 0.08 30.31 15.02
CA VAL A 229 0.78 29.36 14.14
C VAL A 229 1.27 30.04 12.86
N VAL A 230 0.43 30.86 12.21
CA VAL A 230 0.82 31.58 10.99
C VAL A 230 1.96 32.55 11.28
N THR A 231 1.91 33.28 12.40
CA THR A 231 3.01 34.15 12.83
C THR A 231 4.30 33.36 13.08
N GLU A 232 4.24 32.21 13.75
CA GLU A 232 5.43 31.37 13.99
C GLU A 232 5.98 30.70 12.73
N LEU A 233 5.14 30.51 11.71
CA LEU A 233 5.48 29.95 10.40
C LEU A 233 5.79 31.01 9.34
N GLU A 234 5.87 32.29 9.72
CA GLU A 234 6.23 33.37 8.82
C GLU A 234 7.50 33.05 8.02
N GLY A 235 7.39 33.18 6.70
CA GLY A 235 8.47 32.88 5.76
C GLY A 235 8.72 31.39 5.46
N ALA A 236 8.00 30.48 6.12
CA ALA A 236 7.97 29.04 5.82
C ALA A 236 6.69 28.63 5.07
N VAL A 237 5.56 29.28 5.36
CA VAL A 237 4.28 29.08 4.66
C VAL A 237 3.78 30.39 4.07
N PHE A 238 3.07 30.30 2.95
CA PHE A 238 2.55 31.44 2.21
C PHE A 238 1.10 31.18 1.81
N TYR A 239 0.23 32.16 2.10
CA TYR A 239 -1.11 32.24 1.52
C TYR A 239 -1.02 32.49 0.00
N ASN A 240 -1.78 31.73 -0.77
CA ASN A 240 -1.79 31.66 -2.24
C ASN A 240 -3.22 31.81 -2.81
N GLY A 241 -4.16 32.32 -2.03
CA GLY A 241 -5.49 32.68 -2.53
C GLY A 241 -5.47 33.78 -3.61
N THR A 242 -6.63 34.09 -4.18
CA THR A 242 -6.77 35.17 -5.17
C THR A 242 -6.70 36.55 -4.50
N THR A 243 -7.36 36.68 -3.35
CA THR A 243 -7.44 37.91 -2.54
C THR A 243 -7.22 37.57 -1.06
N PRO A 244 -6.63 38.47 -0.26
CA PRO A 244 -6.52 38.27 1.18
C PRO A 244 -7.92 38.21 1.78
N LEU A 245 -8.11 37.32 2.75
CA LEU A 245 -9.37 37.19 3.49
C LEU A 245 -9.33 38.05 4.74
N GLU A 246 -10.45 38.70 5.09
CA GLU A 246 -10.55 39.45 6.36
C GLU A 246 -10.38 38.50 7.56
N ASP A 247 -11.03 37.34 7.51
CA ASP A 247 -10.91 36.30 8.51
C ASP A 247 -9.97 35.18 8.03
N LEU A 248 -8.88 34.97 8.78
CA LEU A 248 -7.92 33.90 8.55
C LEU A 248 -8.56 32.50 8.61
N GLN A 249 -9.60 32.32 9.43
CA GLN A 249 -10.31 31.04 9.56
C GLN A 249 -11.13 30.67 8.32
N ALA A 250 -11.42 31.63 7.45
CA ALA A 250 -12.12 31.38 6.19
C ALA A 250 -11.18 30.83 5.09
N ALA A 251 -9.87 30.81 5.31
CA ALA A 251 -8.91 30.28 4.34
C ALA A 251 -9.07 28.77 4.20
N SER A 252 -9.09 28.30 2.95
CA SER A 252 -9.06 26.87 2.68
C SER A 252 -7.65 26.32 2.84
N LYS A 253 -7.54 25.00 3.03
CA LYS A 253 -6.24 24.32 3.18
C LYS A 253 -5.40 24.42 1.92
N GLU A 254 -6.05 24.48 0.76
CA GLU A 254 -5.44 24.65 -0.56
C GLU A 254 -4.92 26.08 -0.79
N ASP A 255 -5.32 27.04 0.04
CA ASP A 255 -4.82 28.40 -0.05
C ASP A 255 -3.43 28.56 0.60
N TRP A 256 -2.87 27.51 1.19
CA TRP A 256 -1.56 27.56 1.84
C TRP A 256 -0.55 26.69 1.11
N ILE A 257 0.57 27.31 0.74
CA ILE A 257 1.69 26.64 0.08
C ILE A 257 2.98 26.84 0.86
N THR A 258 3.96 25.96 0.63
CA THR A 258 5.28 26.09 1.24
C THR A 258 6.07 27.23 0.60
N ARG A 259 7.13 27.69 1.29
CA ARG A 259 8.09 28.64 0.73
C ARG A 259 8.62 28.18 -0.63
N GLU A 260 9.03 26.92 -0.71
CA GLU A 260 9.63 26.31 -1.90
C GLU A 260 8.65 26.33 -3.07
N GLU A 261 7.38 26.01 -2.81
CA GLU A 261 6.35 26.09 -3.83
C GLU A 261 6.11 27.53 -4.26
N PHE A 262 6.06 28.49 -3.31
CA PHE A 262 5.83 29.91 -3.58
C PHE A 262 6.91 30.53 -4.50
N ILE A 263 8.18 30.16 -4.33
CA ILE A 263 9.30 30.61 -5.17
C ILE A 263 9.50 29.78 -6.45
N SER A 264 8.65 28.79 -6.70
CA SER A 264 8.68 27.98 -7.93
C SER A 264 7.56 28.39 -8.90
N GLY A 265 7.70 28.07 -10.19
CA GLY A 265 6.65 28.35 -11.18
C GLY A 265 6.57 29.83 -11.61
N ASN A 266 5.35 30.35 -11.85
CA ASN A 266 5.15 31.71 -12.34
C ASN A 266 5.24 32.75 -11.21
N VAL A 267 6.45 32.98 -10.73
CA VAL A 267 6.76 33.90 -9.62
C VAL A 267 6.38 35.35 -9.97
N VAL A 268 6.44 35.75 -11.24
CA VAL A 268 6.02 37.09 -11.68
C VAL A 268 4.53 37.32 -11.47
N ALA A 269 3.69 36.35 -11.85
CA ALA A 269 2.25 36.45 -11.63
C ALA A 269 1.91 36.50 -10.13
N ARG A 270 2.64 35.73 -9.29
CA ARG A 270 2.49 35.78 -7.84
C ARG A 270 2.92 37.13 -7.25
N LEU A 271 4.05 37.68 -7.70
CA LEU A 271 4.51 39.01 -7.29
C LEU A 271 3.47 40.08 -7.63
N ASN A 272 2.95 40.07 -8.85
CA ASN A 272 1.92 41.01 -9.28
C ASN A 272 0.65 40.89 -8.43
N ARG A 273 0.27 39.67 -8.03
CA ARG A 273 -0.86 39.44 -7.12
C ARG A 273 -0.61 40.05 -5.74
N VAL A 274 0.58 39.84 -5.18
CA VAL A 274 0.99 40.42 -3.89
C VAL A 274 0.99 41.95 -3.94
N ILE A 275 1.46 42.56 -5.05
CA ILE A 275 1.40 44.01 -5.27
C ILE A 275 -0.06 44.49 -5.31
N ALA A 276 -0.94 43.77 -6.00
CA ALA A 276 -2.36 44.11 -6.05
C ALA A 276 -3.02 44.08 -4.67
N TRP A 277 -2.65 43.13 -3.81
CA TRP A 277 -3.15 43.07 -2.42
C TRP A 277 -2.81 44.33 -1.63
N GLN A 278 -1.59 44.86 -1.78
CA GLN A 278 -1.17 46.10 -1.09
C GLN A 278 -2.01 47.31 -1.51
N GLN A 279 -2.46 47.35 -2.76
CA GLN A 279 -3.31 48.44 -3.27
C GLN A 279 -4.75 48.35 -2.77
N MET A 280 -5.24 47.13 -2.51
CA MET A 280 -6.62 46.88 -2.04
C MET A 280 -6.76 46.96 -0.51
N GLY A 281 -5.65 46.83 0.22
CA GLY A 281 -5.64 46.71 1.68
C GLY A 281 -5.29 45.29 2.11
N VAL A 282 -4.43 45.19 3.13
CA VAL A 282 -3.88 43.92 3.62
C VAL A 282 -4.35 43.70 5.06
N PRO A 283 -4.94 42.53 5.38
CA PRO A 283 -5.31 42.17 6.75
C PRO A 283 -4.09 42.07 7.68
N ASP A 284 -4.29 42.32 8.98
CA ASP A 284 -3.21 42.32 9.98
C ASP A 284 -2.46 41.00 10.11
N TRP A 285 -3.12 39.87 9.80
CA TRP A 285 -2.50 38.54 9.86
C TRP A 285 -1.55 38.25 8.69
N LEU A 286 -1.59 39.05 7.61
CA LEU A 286 -0.84 38.80 6.39
C LEU A 286 0.34 39.77 6.26
N ASN A 287 1.54 39.27 6.53
CA ASN A 287 2.76 40.06 6.40
C ASN A 287 3.31 40.07 4.97
N VAL A 288 2.84 41.01 4.14
CA VAL A 288 3.23 41.11 2.73
C VAL A 288 4.72 41.45 2.51
N GLU A 289 5.38 42.10 3.48
CA GLU A 289 6.81 42.41 3.36
C GLU A 289 7.65 41.13 3.23
N ILE A 290 7.27 40.06 3.94
CA ILE A 290 7.96 38.76 3.84
C ILE A 290 7.86 38.18 2.43
N TYR A 291 6.71 38.34 1.74
CA TYR A 291 6.53 37.88 0.36
C TYR A 291 7.52 38.57 -0.58
N HIS A 292 7.63 39.90 -0.47
CA HIS A 292 8.57 40.69 -1.25
C HIS A 292 10.02 40.33 -0.96
N GLN A 293 10.37 40.14 0.31
CA GLN A 293 11.71 39.74 0.73
C GLN A 293 12.09 38.35 0.21
N VAL A 294 11.18 37.37 0.32
CA VAL A 294 11.42 36.00 -0.17
C VAL A 294 11.59 35.99 -1.69
N ILE A 295 10.75 36.71 -2.44
CA ILE A 295 10.93 36.81 -3.88
C ILE A 295 12.26 37.50 -4.20
N ARG A 296 12.54 38.68 -3.61
CA ARG A 296 13.77 39.45 -3.86
C ARG A 296 15.04 38.63 -3.60
N ASN A 297 15.09 37.88 -2.50
CA ASN A 297 16.24 37.06 -2.12
C ASN A 297 16.41 35.82 -2.99
N ASN A 298 15.37 35.42 -3.73
CA ASN A 298 15.37 34.24 -4.58
C ASN A 298 15.23 34.60 -6.08
N GLN A 299 15.35 35.88 -6.43
CA GLN A 299 15.36 36.29 -7.84
C GLN A 299 16.62 35.77 -8.52
N PRO A 300 16.50 35.16 -9.72
CA PRO A 300 17.67 34.83 -10.51
C PRO A 300 18.39 36.14 -10.88
N VAL A 301 19.71 36.04 -11.00
CA VAL A 301 20.52 37.14 -11.52
C VAL A 301 19.95 37.56 -12.88
N PRO A 302 19.59 38.83 -13.08
CA PRO A 302 18.96 39.26 -14.32
C PRO A 302 19.93 39.08 -15.49
N CYS A 303 19.41 38.60 -16.62
CA CYS A 303 20.18 38.53 -17.85
C CYS A 303 20.45 39.96 -18.33
N LEU A 304 21.73 40.33 -18.42
CA LEU A 304 22.13 41.63 -18.93
C LEU A 304 22.02 41.66 -20.45
N PRO A 305 21.78 42.85 -21.04
CA PRO A 305 21.78 42.99 -22.49
C PRO A 305 23.15 42.59 -23.06
N GLU A 306 23.11 41.97 -24.22
CA GLU A 306 24.32 41.68 -24.98
C GLU A 306 24.98 42.99 -25.44
N ALA A 307 26.22 43.21 -25.00
CA ALA A 307 27.02 44.37 -25.35
C ALA A 307 28.50 43.94 -25.42
N GLU A 308 29.19 44.36 -26.48
CA GLU A 308 30.63 44.13 -26.66
C GLU A 308 31.45 44.86 -25.60
N ASP A 309 30.94 46.00 -25.13
CA ASP A 309 31.53 46.81 -24.09
C ASP A 309 31.08 46.31 -22.70
N VAL A 310 32.03 45.76 -21.94
CA VAL A 310 31.84 45.32 -20.55
C VAL A 310 31.30 46.45 -19.67
N ASP A 311 31.65 47.71 -19.97
CA ASP A 311 31.17 48.87 -19.22
C ASP A 311 29.66 49.10 -19.44
N ILE A 312 29.07 48.68 -20.57
CA ILE A 312 27.61 48.73 -20.77
C ILE A 312 26.91 47.72 -19.85
N LYS A 313 27.43 46.49 -19.76
CA LYS A 313 26.90 45.46 -18.86
C LYS A 313 27.01 45.88 -17.40
N VAL A 314 28.15 46.44 -17.02
CA VAL A 314 28.38 47.01 -15.68
C VAL A 314 27.40 48.15 -15.38
N ARG A 315 27.21 49.09 -16.32
CA ARG A 315 26.22 50.18 -16.17
C ARG A 315 24.79 49.67 -16.06
N CYS A 316 24.41 48.64 -16.82
CA CYS A 316 23.10 48.01 -16.73
C CYS A 316 22.89 47.32 -15.37
N ALA A 317 23.88 46.57 -14.87
CA ALA A 317 23.81 45.96 -13.55
C ALA A 317 23.71 47.01 -12.43
N VAL A 318 24.49 48.09 -12.48
CA VAL A 318 24.36 49.22 -11.52
C VAL A 318 22.97 49.85 -11.58
N LYS A 319 22.41 50.05 -12.79
CA LYS A 319 21.06 50.61 -12.97
C LYS A 319 19.95 49.70 -12.43
N LEU A 320 20.18 48.39 -12.41
CA LEU A 320 19.30 47.40 -11.77
C LEU A 320 19.51 47.29 -10.25
N GLY A 321 20.37 48.13 -9.67
CA GLY A 321 20.66 48.13 -8.24
C GLY A 321 21.60 47.01 -7.78
N LEU A 322 22.29 46.34 -8.71
CA LEU A 322 23.23 45.27 -8.39
C LEU A 322 24.59 45.86 -8.00
N ASN A 323 25.10 45.44 -6.84
CA ASN A 323 26.43 45.80 -6.40
C ASN A 323 27.46 44.79 -6.93
N ILE A 324 27.99 45.11 -8.11
CA ILE A 324 28.94 44.28 -8.87
C ILE A 324 30.23 44.06 -8.07
N ASN A 325 30.64 45.06 -7.28
CA ASN A 325 31.88 45.00 -6.48
C ASN A 325 31.77 44.04 -5.28
N SER A 326 30.56 43.67 -4.87
CA SER A 326 30.32 42.70 -3.80
C SER A 326 30.03 41.29 -4.29
N MET A 327 29.97 41.06 -5.61
CA MET A 327 29.68 39.75 -6.19
C MET A 327 30.93 38.87 -6.21
N SER A 328 30.74 37.57 -6.05
CA SER A 328 31.79 36.58 -6.28
C SER A 328 32.17 36.50 -7.77
N PRO A 329 33.38 36.03 -8.11
CA PRO A 329 33.79 35.82 -9.50
C PRO A 329 32.83 34.92 -10.30
N ASP A 330 32.19 33.94 -9.66
CA ASP A 330 31.24 33.03 -10.30
C ASP A 330 29.89 33.71 -10.60
N GLU A 331 29.38 34.53 -9.68
CA GLU A 331 28.16 35.33 -9.90
C GLU A 331 28.38 36.38 -11.00
N LEU A 332 29.54 37.03 -11.00
CA LEU A 332 29.94 37.96 -12.03
C LEU A 332 30.03 37.27 -13.40
N ASN A 333 30.63 36.08 -13.44
CA ASN A 333 30.66 35.27 -14.65
C ASN A 333 29.26 34.83 -15.11
N LEU A 334 28.34 34.52 -14.20
CA LEU A 334 26.96 34.15 -14.53
C LEU A 334 26.20 35.35 -15.14
N LEU A 335 26.37 36.53 -14.55
CA LEU A 335 25.76 37.80 -14.96
C LEU A 335 26.27 38.29 -16.34
N LEU A 336 27.52 37.98 -16.67
CA LEU A 336 28.16 38.41 -17.92
C LEU A 336 28.06 37.39 -19.06
N ARG A 337 27.65 36.15 -18.79
CA ARG A 337 27.52 35.06 -19.78
C ARG A 337 26.28 35.23 -20.67
N ASN A 338 26.48 35.15 -21.99
CA ASN A 338 25.41 35.13 -23.00
C ASN A 338 24.91 33.70 -23.31
N THR A 339 25.04 32.77 -22.35
CA THR A 339 24.82 31.34 -22.59
C THR A 339 23.92 30.73 -21.54
N ILE A 340 22.84 30.07 -21.96
CA ILE A 340 21.92 29.31 -21.10
C ILE A 340 22.30 27.84 -21.19
N ARG A 341 22.53 27.18 -20.06
CA ARG A 341 22.76 25.72 -20.01
C ARG A 341 21.48 25.00 -19.63
N VAL A 342 20.96 24.16 -20.51
CA VAL A 342 19.73 23.39 -20.31
C VAL A 342 20.07 21.90 -20.30
N LYS A 343 19.60 21.17 -19.30
CA LYS A 343 19.69 19.70 -19.28
C LYS A 343 18.31 19.14 -19.63
N LEU A 344 18.17 18.59 -20.84
CA LEU A 344 16.93 17.96 -21.25
C LEU A 344 16.87 16.55 -20.64
N GLY A 345 15.79 16.23 -19.93
CA GLY A 345 15.59 14.93 -19.29
C GLY A 345 15.38 13.76 -20.25
N THR A 346 15.37 14.02 -21.56
CA THR A 346 15.13 13.04 -22.62
C THR A 346 16.39 12.84 -23.46
N SER A 347 17.09 11.74 -23.22
CA SER A 347 18.33 11.37 -23.94
C SER A 347 18.11 10.70 -25.31
N TRP A 348 16.86 10.38 -25.65
CA TRP A 348 16.49 9.57 -26.81
C TRP A 348 15.97 10.38 -28.01
N LEU A 349 15.77 11.70 -27.83
CA LEU A 349 15.30 12.56 -28.90
C LEU A 349 16.46 12.93 -29.83
N PRO A 350 16.28 12.84 -31.16
CA PRO A 350 17.31 13.27 -32.12
C PRO A 350 17.64 14.75 -31.97
N GLU A 351 18.92 15.09 -32.15
CA GLU A 351 19.45 16.46 -32.04
C GLU A 351 18.68 17.46 -32.93
N THR A 352 18.29 17.04 -34.13
CA THR A 352 17.53 17.86 -35.08
C THR A 352 16.17 18.29 -34.55
N VAL A 353 15.46 17.40 -33.85
CA VAL A 353 14.14 17.66 -33.27
C VAL A 353 14.25 18.66 -32.12
N ILE A 354 15.27 18.51 -31.28
CA ILE A 354 15.54 19.42 -30.17
C ILE A 354 15.93 20.80 -30.71
N LYS A 355 16.78 20.85 -31.73
CA LYS A 355 17.19 22.10 -32.39
C LYS A 355 15.98 22.83 -32.98
N GLU A 356 15.13 22.13 -33.72
CA GLU A 356 13.91 22.69 -34.30
C GLU A 356 12.94 23.18 -33.22
N PHE A 357 12.71 22.40 -32.16
CA PHE A 357 11.89 22.81 -31.02
C PHE A 357 12.44 24.05 -30.31
N THR A 358 13.76 24.10 -30.09
CA THR A 358 14.43 25.22 -29.43
C THR A 358 14.39 26.48 -30.30
N GLU A 359 14.64 26.35 -31.60
CA GLU A 359 14.49 27.41 -32.59
C GLU A 359 13.03 27.91 -32.63
N GLN A 360 12.04 27.02 -32.64
CA GLN A 360 10.62 27.40 -32.59
C GLN A 360 10.24 28.12 -31.29
N LEU A 361 10.72 27.65 -30.15
CA LEU A 361 10.45 28.26 -28.84
C LEU A 361 11.09 29.65 -28.71
N LEU A 362 12.28 29.84 -29.28
CA LEU A 362 13.04 31.10 -29.25
C LEU A 362 12.75 32.04 -30.43
N SER A 363 12.07 31.56 -31.48
CA SER A 363 11.81 32.31 -32.74
C SER A 363 10.93 33.55 -32.58
N HIS A 364 10.36 33.81 -31.39
CA HIS A 364 9.69 35.07 -31.09
C HIS A 364 10.67 36.23 -30.79
N ALA A 365 11.98 35.98 -30.70
CA ALA A 365 12.98 36.98 -30.29
C ALA A 365 14.08 37.33 -31.31
N GLY A 366 14.15 36.65 -32.48
CA GLY A 366 15.14 36.94 -33.53
C GLY A 366 15.98 35.73 -33.98
N LYS A 367 17.11 35.98 -34.65
CA LYS A 367 18.10 34.92 -35.01
C LYS A 367 18.80 34.46 -33.73
N SER A 368 18.97 33.16 -33.53
CA SER A 368 19.74 32.60 -32.41
C SER A 368 20.49 31.38 -32.93
N THR A 369 21.75 31.19 -32.54
CA THR A 369 22.50 29.97 -32.91
C THR A 369 22.69 29.07 -31.70
N VAL A 370 22.20 27.84 -31.80
CA VAL A 370 22.39 26.83 -30.75
C VAL A 370 23.74 26.13 -30.97
N LYS A 371 24.66 26.22 -30.00
CA LYS A 371 25.99 25.57 -30.06
C LYS A 371 26.00 24.32 -29.17
N PHE A 372 26.18 23.15 -29.78
CA PHE A 372 26.22 21.90 -29.03
C PHE A 372 27.60 21.65 -28.42
N HIS A 373 27.63 21.28 -27.13
CA HIS A 373 28.80 20.70 -26.50
C HIS A 373 28.49 19.24 -26.14
N PRO A 374 29.21 18.26 -26.71
CA PRO A 374 29.06 16.87 -26.35
C PRO A 374 29.65 16.63 -24.95
N ASP A 375 28.83 16.80 -23.93
CA ASP A 375 29.12 16.36 -22.56
C ASP A 375 28.38 15.03 -22.32
N PRO A 376 29.02 13.97 -21.75
CA PRO A 376 28.35 12.73 -21.35
C PRO A 376 27.12 12.92 -20.45
N ALA A 377 26.91 14.10 -19.87
CA ALA A 377 25.75 14.46 -19.08
C ALA A 377 24.52 14.99 -19.86
N ASN A 378 24.53 15.02 -21.20
CA ASN A 378 23.46 15.60 -22.04
C ASN A 378 23.12 17.06 -21.68
N ILE A 379 24.15 17.88 -21.49
CA ILE A 379 24.01 19.31 -21.18
C ILE A 379 24.07 20.11 -22.48
N TRP A 380 23.02 20.85 -22.76
CA TRP A 380 22.87 21.69 -23.95
C TRP A 380 23.23 23.11 -23.61
N VAL A 381 24.08 23.75 -24.42
CA VAL A 381 24.44 25.16 -24.25
C VAL A 381 23.79 25.97 -25.35
N ILE A 382 22.78 26.76 -25.01
CA ILE A 382 22.16 27.68 -25.96
C ILE A 382 22.92 29.00 -25.85
N THR A 383 23.51 29.43 -26.95
CA THR A 383 24.12 30.76 -27.10
C THR A 383 23.13 31.65 -27.86
N GLY A 384 22.91 32.88 -27.41
CA GLY A 384 22.39 33.89 -28.34
C GLY A 384 23.52 34.22 -29.31
N ASP A 385 23.25 34.24 -30.61
CA ASP A 385 24.10 34.95 -31.58
C ASP A 385 23.24 36.11 -32.09
N SER A 386 23.84 37.29 -32.19
CA SER A 386 23.29 38.51 -32.77
C SER A 386 22.80 38.37 -34.21
#